data_AF-I4N3K2-F1
#
_entry.id   AF-I4N3K2-F1
#
_cell.length_a   1.000
_cell.length_b   1.000
_cell.length_c   1.000
_cell.angle_alpha   90.00
_cell.angle_beta   90.00
_cell.angle_gamma   90.00
#
_symmetry.space_group_name_H-M   'P 1'
#
loop_
_entity.id
_entity.type
_entity.pdbx_description
1 polymer ?
#
loop_
_entity_poly.entity_id
_entity_poly.type
_entity_poly.pdbx_seq_one_letter_code
_entity_poly.pdbx_strand_id
1 'polypeptide(L)'
;MGAPVIDITITKGKTFEFAYRYADEALVYKAISAMPSATPVRLTVVGHGIPDGWPLRIEGVKQPFELNSDPDDCAGFQIATVIDSNTIELNRLSADGWRAYTSGGFVVFNAPYDLAGHSARMQVRDRIGGTVLLTLDSDSTADRDGTLTLDADLSAIVAKLDPAVTSEIDWKTVVYDLELKTAAGDIYPVTGVSAVRVTPEVTQ
;
A
#
# COMPACT_ATOMS: atom_id res chain seq x y z
N MET A 1 13.89 11.35 -3.09
CA MET A 1 12.88 12.17 -2.36
C MET A 1 12.96 11.82 -0.87
N GLY A 2 12.54 12.68 0.07
CA GLY A 2 12.45 12.27 1.49
C GLY A 2 11.33 11.25 1.70
N ALA A 3 11.45 10.35 2.67
CA ALA A 3 10.39 9.38 2.95
C ALA A 3 9.08 10.08 3.37
N PRO A 4 7.91 9.57 2.95
CA PRO A 4 6.62 10.21 3.19
C PRO A 4 6.21 10.16 4.67
N VAL A 5 5.50 11.18 5.14
CA VAL A 5 4.84 11.16 6.46
C VAL A 5 3.52 10.41 6.34
N ILE A 6 3.32 9.39 7.16
CA ILE A 6 2.12 8.52 7.14
C ILE A 6 1.57 8.41 8.56
N ASP A 7 0.62 9.25 8.92
CA ASP A 7 -0.01 9.17 10.24
C ASP A 7 -0.92 7.94 10.34
N ILE A 8 -0.82 7.21 11.45
CA ILE A 8 -1.64 6.02 11.72
C ILE A 8 -2.50 6.21 12.97
N THR A 9 -3.61 5.48 13.01
CA THR A 9 -4.49 5.44 14.18
C THR A 9 -4.63 4.01 14.68
N ILE A 10 -4.42 3.82 15.98
CA ILE A 10 -4.65 2.57 16.69
C ILE A 10 -5.92 2.75 17.54
N THR A 11 -6.82 1.77 17.48
CA THR A 11 -7.97 1.70 18.38
C THR A 11 -7.68 0.70 19.48
N LYS A 12 -7.81 1.11 20.74
CA LYS A 12 -7.53 0.22 21.88
C LYS A 12 -8.42 -1.03 21.83
N GLY A 13 -7.87 -2.18 22.17
CA GLY A 13 -8.61 -3.45 22.20
C GLY A 13 -8.99 -4.00 20.84
N LYS A 14 -8.48 -3.44 19.75
CA LYS A 14 -8.67 -3.96 18.39
C LYS A 14 -7.34 -4.38 17.78
N THR A 15 -7.40 -5.33 16.87
CA THR A 15 -6.25 -5.65 16.01
C THR A 15 -5.95 -4.40 15.19
N PHE A 16 -4.71 -3.93 15.27
CA PHE A 16 -4.20 -2.94 14.32
C PHE A 16 -3.53 -3.69 13.18
N GLU A 17 -3.88 -3.36 11.94
CA GLU A 17 -3.22 -3.86 10.75
C GLU A 17 -3.13 -2.72 9.73
N PHE A 18 -1.93 -2.47 9.22
CA PHE A 18 -1.69 -1.43 8.21
C PHE A 18 -0.59 -1.86 7.25
N ALA A 19 -0.88 -1.78 5.94
CA ALA A 19 0.05 -2.15 4.88
C ALA A 19 0.70 -0.91 4.25
N TYR A 20 2.02 -0.83 4.36
CA TYR A 20 2.85 0.16 3.67
C TYR A 20 3.29 -0.42 2.32
N ARG A 21 2.58 -0.06 1.24
CA ARG A 21 3.00 -0.43 -0.12
C ARG A 21 4.31 0.25 -0.46
N TYR A 22 5.30 -0.52 -0.90
CA TYR A 22 6.66 -0.04 -1.14
C TYR A 22 6.98 -0.13 -2.64
N ALA A 23 7.16 1.04 -3.25
CA ALA A 23 7.29 1.19 -4.69
C ALA A 23 8.60 1.89 -5.06
N ASP A 24 9.11 1.59 -6.26
CA ASP A 24 10.16 2.36 -6.90
C ASP A 24 9.58 3.65 -7.53
N GLU A 25 10.43 4.66 -7.72
CA GLU A 25 10.08 5.89 -8.44
C GLU A 25 9.81 5.61 -9.93
N ALA A 26 10.35 4.52 -10.48
CA ALA A 26 10.14 4.12 -11.87
C ALA A 26 8.66 3.79 -12.18
N LEU A 27 8.14 4.37 -13.27
CA LEU A 27 6.82 4.04 -13.80
C LEU A 27 6.89 2.86 -14.78
N VAL A 28 5.92 1.95 -14.66
CA VAL A 28 5.70 0.83 -15.56
C VAL A 28 4.47 1.12 -16.42
N TYR A 29 4.59 0.89 -17.72
CA TYR A 29 3.51 1.05 -18.69
C TYR A 29 3.16 -0.33 -19.28
N LYS A 30 1.93 -0.79 -19.08
CA LYS A 30 1.44 -2.07 -19.61
C LYS A 30 0.26 -1.84 -20.55
N ALA A 31 0.38 -2.31 -21.78
CA ALA A 31 -0.64 -2.10 -22.80
C ALA A 31 -1.94 -2.84 -22.44
N ILE A 32 -3.06 -2.15 -22.62
CA ILE A 32 -4.40 -2.75 -22.56
C ILE A 32 -4.65 -3.44 -23.90
N SER A 33 -4.99 -4.72 -23.89
CA SER A 33 -5.29 -5.49 -25.10
C SER A 33 -6.77 -5.78 -25.29
N ALA A 34 -7.57 -5.76 -24.23
CA ALA A 34 -9.02 -5.93 -24.29
C ALA A 34 -9.70 -5.38 -23.03
N MET A 35 -11.02 -5.22 -23.11
CA MET A 35 -11.89 -4.88 -21.99
C MET A 35 -13.02 -5.92 -21.90
N PRO A 36 -12.78 -7.10 -21.29
CA PRO A 36 -13.74 -8.21 -21.28
C PRO A 36 -15.01 -7.96 -20.47
N SER A 37 -15.03 -6.94 -19.60
CA SER A 37 -16.22 -6.57 -18.83
C SER A 37 -16.34 -5.05 -18.74
N ALA A 38 -17.56 -4.55 -18.89
CA ALA A 38 -17.88 -3.13 -18.72
C ALA A 38 -18.27 -2.77 -17.28
N THR A 39 -18.91 -3.67 -16.54
CA THR A 39 -19.40 -3.39 -15.19
C THR A 39 -19.36 -4.66 -14.31
N PRO A 40 -18.45 -4.74 -13.31
CA PRO A 40 -17.31 -3.83 -13.11
C PRO A 40 -16.37 -3.87 -14.32
N VAL A 41 -15.64 -2.77 -14.55
CA VAL A 41 -14.65 -2.73 -15.63
C VAL A 41 -13.57 -3.77 -15.38
N ARG A 42 -13.32 -4.64 -16.36
CA ARG A 42 -12.15 -5.53 -16.40
C ARG A 42 -11.32 -5.23 -17.63
N LEU A 43 -10.00 -5.23 -17.46
CA LEU A 43 -9.03 -4.97 -18.52
C LEU A 43 -8.09 -6.17 -18.66
N THR A 44 -7.91 -6.63 -19.88
CA THR A 44 -6.84 -7.58 -20.21
C THR A 44 -5.56 -6.80 -20.45
N VAL A 45 -4.56 -7.10 -19.62
CA VAL A 45 -3.22 -6.52 -19.60
C VAL A 45 -2.25 -7.67 -19.39
N VAL A 46 -1.72 -8.21 -20.50
CA VAL A 46 -0.93 -9.46 -20.48
C VAL A 46 0.32 -9.31 -19.62
N GLY A 47 0.51 -10.21 -18.66
CA GLY A 47 1.66 -10.22 -17.76
C GLY A 47 1.84 -8.89 -17.03
N HIS A 48 0.76 -8.37 -16.45
CA HIS A 48 0.76 -7.02 -15.89
C HIS A 48 1.73 -6.86 -14.71
N GLY A 49 1.91 -7.89 -13.88
CA GLY A 49 2.83 -7.86 -12.73
C GLY A 49 2.44 -6.81 -11.67
N ILE A 50 1.15 -6.50 -11.60
CA ILE A 50 0.57 -5.53 -10.65
C ILE A 50 0.15 -6.33 -9.41
N PRO A 51 0.62 -5.98 -8.21
CA PRO A 51 0.14 -6.55 -6.96
C PRO A 51 -1.35 -6.30 -6.73
N ASP A 52 -2.01 -7.16 -5.96
CA ASP A 52 -3.42 -6.93 -5.61
C ASP A 52 -3.58 -5.65 -4.75
N GLY A 53 -4.59 -4.85 -5.07
CA GLY A 53 -4.84 -3.57 -4.44
C GLY A 53 -3.86 -2.45 -4.82
N TRP A 54 -2.98 -2.64 -5.81
CA TRP A 54 -2.01 -1.62 -6.20
C TRP A 54 -2.67 -0.42 -6.92
N PRO A 55 -2.26 0.83 -6.61
CA PRO A 55 -2.76 2.01 -7.31
C PRO A 55 -2.20 2.10 -8.73
N LEU A 56 -3.06 2.44 -9.68
CA LEU A 56 -2.71 2.62 -11.09
C LEU A 56 -3.48 3.79 -11.71
N ARG A 57 -2.98 4.24 -12.86
CA ARG A 57 -3.66 5.15 -13.77
C ARG A 57 -3.89 4.48 -15.11
N ILE A 58 -4.84 4.99 -15.87
CA ILE A 58 -5.07 4.58 -17.25
C ILE A 58 -4.84 5.77 -18.16
N GLU A 59 -4.04 5.57 -19.20
CA GLU A 59 -3.65 6.64 -20.11
C GLU A 59 -3.74 6.18 -21.56
N GLY A 60 -4.12 7.09 -22.46
CA GLY A 60 -4.05 6.87 -23.90
C GLY A 60 -5.12 5.96 -24.52
N VAL A 61 -6.17 5.58 -23.78
CA VAL A 61 -7.34 4.88 -24.34
C VAL A 61 -8.08 5.82 -25.28
N LYS A 62 -8.34 5.38 -26.51
CA LYS A 62 -9.03 6.20 -27.52
C LYS A 62 -10.55 6.17 -27.40
N GLN A 63 -11.09 5.01 -27.05
CA GLN A 63 -12.51 4.79 -26.81
C GLN A 63 -12.67 3.55 -25.92
N PRO A 64 -13.46 3.61 -24.83
CA PRO A 64 -14.09 4.81 -24.27
C PRO A 64 -13.05 5.76 -23.66
N PHE A 65 -13.18 7.06 -23.89
CA PHE A 65 -12.22 8.05 -23.39
C PHE A 65 -12.36 8.25 -21.88
N GLU A 66 -13.55 7.97 -21.35
CA GLU A 66 -13.95 8.01 -19.95
C GLU A 66 -13.15 7.01 -19.08
N LEU A 67 -12.50 6.03 -19.71
CA LEU A 67 -11.63 5.08 -19.02
C LEU A 67 -10.29 5.71 -18.60
N ASN A 68 -9.84 6.79 -19.26
CA ASN A 68 -8.58 7.43 -18.90
C ASN A 68 -8.69 8.12 -17.54
N SER A 69 -7.64 8.01 -16.74
CA SER A 69 -7.50 8.75 -15.49
C SER A 69 -7.42 10.25 -15.76
N ASP A 70 -8.04 11.03 -14.88
CA ASP A 70 -7.93 12.48 -14.90
C ASP A 70 -6.49 12.88 -14.56
N PRO A 71 -5.78 13.61 -15.46
CA PRO A 71 -4.40 14.03 -15.22
C PRO A 71 -4.28 15.05 -14.08
N ASP A 72 -5.35 15.79 -13.75
CA ASP A 72 -5.35 16.81 -12.71
C ASP A 72 -5.76 16.23 -11.33
N ASP A 73 -6.28 15.00 -11.29
CA ASP A 73 -6.63 14.31 -10.06
C ASP A 73 -5.46 13.44 -9.57
N CYS A 74 -4.59 14.04 -8.74
CA CYS A 74 -3.52 13.32 -8.04
C CYS A 74 -4.05 12.22 -7.10
N ALA A 75 -5.33 12.23 -6.72
CA ALA A 75 -5.99 11.16 -5.96
C ALA A 75 -6.76 10.17 -6.85
N GLY A 76 -6.79 10.39 -8.17
CA GLY A 76 -7.59 9.67 -9.17
C GLY A 76 -7.06 8.28 -9.54
N PHE A 77 -6.14 7.73 -8.73
CA PHE A 77 -5.66 6.38 -8.89
C PHE A 77 -6.82 5.39 -8.76
N GLN A 78 -6.90 4.46 -9.71
CA GLN A 78 -7.74 3.29 -9.56
C GLN A 78 -6.99 2.24 -8.74
N ILE A 79 -7.72 1.48 -7.94
CA ILE A 79 -7.18 0.36 -7.17
C ILE A 79 -7.45 -0.91 -7.96
N ALA A 80 -6.39 -1.61 -8.38
CA ALA A 80 -6.50 -2.85 -9.12
C ALA A 80 -6.94 -3.99 -8.20
N THR A 81 -7.94 -4.75 -8.60
CA THR A 81 -8.13 -6.13 -8.11
C THR A 81 -7.55 -7.07 -9.15
N VAL A 82 -6.61 -7.93 -8.77
CA VAL A 82 -6.00 -8.91 -9.67
C VAL A 82 -6.94 -10.10 -9.81
N ILE A 83 -7.36 -10.39 -11.04
CA ILE A 83 -8.19 -11.56 -11.34
C ILE A 83 -7.30 -12.75 -11.72
N ASP A 84 -6.32 -12.50 -12.58
CA ASP A 84 -5.31 -13.45 -13.00
C ASP A 84 -4.10 -12.70 -13.59
N SER A 85 -3.04 -13.41 -13.99
CA SER A 85 -1.79 -12.83 -14.54
C SER A 85 -1.95 -11.86 -15.74
N ASN A 86 -3.10 -11.87 -16.40
CA ASN A 86 -3.40 -11.09 -17.59
C ASN A 86 -4.64 -10.21 -17.42
N THR A 87 -5.32 -10.22 -16.27
CA THR A 87 -6.59 -9.53 -16.10
C THR A 87 -6.66 -8.83 -14.76
N ILE A 88 -7.00 -7.54 -14.81
CA ILE A 88 -7.31 -6.73 -13.63
C ILE A 88 -8.77 -6.25 -13.69
N GLU A 89 -9.36 -6.05 -12.51
CA GLU A 89 -10.66 -5.44 -12.32
C GLU A 89 -10.53 -4.08 -11.64
N LEU A 90 -11.33 -3.12 -12.09
CA LEU A 90 -11.43 -1.77 -11.53
C LEU A 90 -12.85 -1.63 -10.96
N ASN A 91 -13.05 -2.17 -9.77
CA ASN A 91 -14.38 -2.36 -9.20
C ASN A 91 -15.13 -1.04 -8.87
N ARG A 92 -14.43 0.10 -8.87
CA ARG A 92 -15.03 1.43 -8.71
C ARG A 92 -15.57 2.02 -10.01
N LEU A 93 -15.36 1.35 -11.14
CA LEU A 93 -15.78 1.83 -12.46
C LEU A 93 -16.87 0.94 -13.06
N SER A 94 -17.89 1.61 -13.59
CA SER A 94 -18.90 1.05 -14.47
C SER A 94 -18.83 1.78 -15.79
N ALA A 95 -18.61 1.03 -16.87
CA ALA A 95 -18.64 1.52 -18.24
C ALA A 95 -20.00 1.27 -18.92
N ASP A 96 -21.05 1.10 -18.13
CA ASP A 96 -22.41 1.02 -18.67
C ASP A 96 -22.77 2.31 -19.42
N GLY A 97 -23.32 2.16 -20.62
CA GLY A 97 -23.61 3.28 -21.53
C GLY A 97 -22.39 3.93 -22.19
N TRP A 98 -21.15 3.51 -21.90
CA TRP A 98 -19.97 3.99 -22.61
C TRP A 98 -19.86 3.35 -23.98
N ARG A 99 -19.06 3.98 -24.85
CA ARG A 99 -18.72 3.37 -26.13
C ARG A 99 -17.83 2.14 -25.93
N ALA A 100 -18.01 1.13 -26.78
CA ALA A 100 -17.20 -0.08 -26.73
C ALA A 100 -15.70 0.22 -26.85
N TYR A 101 -14.89 -0.52 -26.10
CA TYR A 101 -13.44 -0.47 -26.22
C TYR A 101 -13.00 -0.88 -27.62
N THR A 102 -12.07 -0.14 -28.21
CA THR A 102 -11.58 -0.40 -29.57
C THR A 102 -10.13 -0.87 -29.56
N SER A 103 -9.22 -0.03 -29.07
CA SER A 103 -7.79 -0.35 -28.98
C SER A 103 -7.04 0.71 -28.18
N GLY A 104 -5.79 0.36 -27.84
CA GLY A 104 -4.82 1.28 -27.25
C GLY A 104 -5.01 1.50 -25.76
N GLY A 105 -4.16 2.39 -25.24
CA GLY A 105 -4.10 2.72 -23.83
C GLY A 105 -3.18 1.82 -23.02
N PHE A 106 -2.77 2.35 -21.88
CA PHE A 106 -1.83 1.74 -20.96
C PHE A 106 -2.39 1.83 -19.55
N VAL A 107 -2.17 0.76 -18.80
CA VAL A 107 -2.15 0.82 -17.34
C VAL A 107 -0.77 1.28 -16.91
N VAL A 108 -0.74 2.33 -16.10
CA VAL A 108 0.49 3.00 -15.64
C VAL A 108 0.54 2.95 -14.12
N PHE A 109 1.62 2.45 -13.56
CA PHE A 109 1.78 2.31 -12.11
C PHE A 109 3.26 2.40 -11.72
N ASN A 110 3.53 2.77 -10.46
CA ASN A 110 4.88 2.70 -9.91
C ASN A 110 5.31 1.24 -9.79
N ALA A 111 6.55 0.94 -10.17
CA ALA A 111 7.09 -0.40 -10.12
C ALA A 111 7.06 -0.92 -8.68
N PRO A 112 6.47 -2.10 -8.42
CA PRO A 112 6.52 -2.73 -7.11
C PRO A 112 7.97 -3.07 -6.75
N TYR A 113 8.37 -2.78 -5.51
CA TYR A 113 9.71 -3.09 -5.05
C TYR A 113 9.81 -4.54 -4.56
N ASP A 114 10.86 -5.27 -4.96
CA ASP A 114 11.11 -6.63 -4.48
C ASP A 114 11.64 -6.63 -3.06
N LEU A 115 10.80 -7.08 -2.12
CA LEU A 115 11.13 -7.13 -0.69
C LEU A 115 11.84 -8.43 -0.28
N ALA A 116 12.10 -9.36 -1.20
CA ALA A 116 12.70 -10.65 -0.87
C ALA A 116 14.08 -10.49 -0.18
N GLY A 117 14.27 -11.18 0.95
CA GLY A 117 15.52 -11.17 1.71
C GLY A 117 15.81 -9.87 2.48
N HIS A 118 14.88 -8.93 2.51
CA HIS A 118 14.98 -7.70 3.30
C HIS A 118 14.39 -7.91 4.70
N SER A 119 14.64 -6.99 5.62
CA SER A 119 13.98 -6.93 6.91
C SER A 119 13.50 -5.50 7.20
N ALA A 120 12.54 -5.34 8.10
CA ALA A 120 11.99 -4.04 8.47
C ALA A 120 11.85 -3.91 9.99
N ARG A 121 11.96 -2.67 10.48
CA ARG A 121 11.80 -2.33 11.89
C ARG A 121 11.05 -1.02 12.03
N MET A 122 10.09 -1.00 12.95
CA MET A 122 9.33 0.17 13.35
C MET A 122 9.54 0.43 14.84
N GLN A 123 9.80 1.69 15.20
CA GLN A 123 9.87 2.09 16.60
C GLN A 123 8.90 3.23 16.87
N VAL A 124 8.04 3.03 17.86
CA VAL A 124 7.14 4.06 18.38
C VAL A 124 7.80 4.68 19.60
N ARG A 125 7.87 6.01 19.67
CA ARG A 125 8.57 6.77 20.71
C ARG A 125 7.73 7.94 21.21
N ASP A 126 7.90 8.30 22.49
CA ASP A 126 7.22 9.45 23.10
C ASP A 126 7.50 10.77 22.38
N ARG A 127 8.70 10.93 21.81
CA ARG A 127 9.15 12.02 20.94
C ARG A 127 10.38 11.60 20.12
N ILE A 128 10.79 12.45 19.18
CA ILE A 128 12.02 12.25 18.41
C ILE A 128 13.22 12.11 19.36
N GLY A 129 13.97 11.01 19.24
CA GLY A 129 15.11 10.69 20.09
C GLY A 129 14.75 10.34 21.55
N GLY A 130 13.46 10.18 21.86
CA GLY A 130 12.97 9.84 23.19
C GLY A 130 12.91 8.32 23.45
N THR A 131 12.11 7.92 24.44
CA THR A 131 11.99 6.53 24.90
C THR A 131 11.19 5.69 23.90
N VAL A 132 11.64 4.46 23.62
CA VAL A 132 10.88 3.49 22.84
C VAL A 132 9.71 2.98 23.67
N LEU A 133 8.51 3.07 23.11
CA LEU A 133 7.25 2.66 23.73
C LEU A 133 6.70 1.38 23.11
N LEU A 134 6.93 1.16 21.80
CA LEU A 134 6.64 -0.09 21.11
C LEU A 134 7.71 -0.35 20.04
N THR A 135 8.01 -1.62 19.82
CA THR A 135 8.82 -2.09 18.68
C THR A 135 8.02 -3.10 17.87
N LEU A 136 7.93 -2.88 16.57
CA LEU A 136 7.54 -3.93 15.64
C LEU A 136 8.74 -4.29 14.79
N ASP A 137 8.98 -5.57 14.61
CA ASP A 137 10.11 -6.06 13.81
C ASP A 137 9.66 -7.22 12.93
N SER A 138 10.33 -7.40 11.81
CA SER A 138 10.14 -8.55 10.92
C SER A 138 10.93 -9.77 11.36
N ASP A 139 12.00 -9.59 12.13
CA ASP A 139 12.72 -10.67 12.78
C ASP A 139 11.87 -11.24 13.93
N SER A 140 11.46 -12.50 13.80
CA SER A 140 10.65 -13.18 14.81
C SER A 140 11.39 -13.48 16.10
N THR A 141 12.71 -13.33 16.12
CA THR A 141 13.56 -13.54 17.29
C THR A 141 13.87 -12.24 18.05
N ALA A 142 13.52 -11.08 17.48
CA ALA A 142 13.68 -9.80 18.14
C ALA A 142 12.71 -9.64 19.32
N ASP A 143 13.12 -8.86 20.32
CA ASP A 143 12.23 -8.40 21.39
C ASP A 143 11.28 -7.34 20.81
N ARG A 144 10.03 -7.73 20.58
CA ARG A 144 9.05 -6.94 19.83
C ARG A 144 7.64 -7.09 20.41
N ASP A 145 6.88 -6.01 20.34
CA ASP A 145 5.47 -5.92 20.76
C ASP A 145 4.50 -6.28 19.62
N GLY A 146 4.95 -6.19 18.37
CA GLY A 146 4.16 -6.55 17.20
C GLY A 146 5.00 -7.02 16.02
N THR A 147 4.33 -7.38 14.94
CA THR A 147 4.97 -8.02 13.79
C THR A 147 4.99 -7.09 12.59
N LEU A 148 6.13 -7.06 11.89
CA LEU A 148 6.19 -6.59 10.51
C LEU A 148 6.30 -7.79 9.58
N THR A 149 5.43 -7.89 8.58
CA THR A 149 5.52 -8.91 7.52
C THR A 149 5.92 -8.23 6.24
N LEU A 150 7.01 -8.67 5.61
CA LEU A 150 7.37 -8.24 4.25
C LEU A 150 6.66 -9.19 3.28
N ASP A 151 5.60 -8.70 2.67
CA ASP A 151 4.80 -9.44 1.70
C ASP A 151 5.31 -9.12 0.29
N ALA A 152 5.99 -10.09 -0.33
CA ALA A 152 6.57 -9.94 -1.66
C ALA A 152 5.50 -9.85 -2.76
N ASP A 153 4.38 -10.59 -2.60
CA ASP A 153 3.31 -10.63 -3.60
C ASP A 153 2.54 -9.31 -3.64
N LEU A 154 2.34 -8.70 -2.47
CA LEU A 154 1.72 -7.38 -2.34
C LEU A 154 2.72 -6.23 -2.48
N SER A 155 4.03 -6.53 -2.47
CA SER A 155 5.12 -5.55 -2.35
C SER A 155 4.85 -4.54 -1.23
N ALA A 156 4.54 -5.08 -0.05
CA ALA A 156 4.10 -4.31 1.09
C ALA A 156 4.75 -4.76 2.39
N ILE A 157 4.96 -3.81 3.30
CA ILE A 157 5.33 -4.09 4.69
C ILE A 157 4.06 -3.98 5.53
N VAL A 158 3.60 -5.07 6.12
CA VAL A 158 2.36 -5.13 6.90
C VAL A 158 2.70 -5.06 8.39
N ALA A 159 2.32 -3.97 9.04
CA ALA A 159 2.43 -3.80 10.47
C ALA A 159 1.19 -4.35 11.17
N LYS A 160 1.38 -5.17 12.20
CA LYS A 160 0.30 -5.76 12.98
C LYS A 160 0.57 -5.72 14.47
N LEU A 161 -0.44 -5.32 15.25
CA LEU A 161 -0.49 -5.44 16.70
C LEU A 161 -1.76 -6.20 17.10
N ASP A 162 -1.62 -7.13 18.02
CA ASP A 162 -2.74 -7.88 18.55
C ASP A 162 -3.61 -7.04 19.50
N PRO A 163 -4.91 -7.35 19.64
CA PRO A 163 -5.83 -6.62 20.53
C PRO A 163 -5.35 -6.51 21.98
N ALA A 164 -4.63 -7.52 22.47
CA ALA A 164 -4.07 -7.50 23.83
C ALA A 164 -3.05 -6.37 23.99
N VAL A 165 -2.12 -6.24 23.04
CA VAL A 165 -1.10 -5.18 23.04
C VAL A 165 -1.74 -3.80 22.89
N THR A 166 -2.69 -3.65 21.96
CA THR A 166 -3.35 -2.35 21.75
C THR A 166 -4.22 -1.92 22.93
N SER A 167 -4.70 -2.86 23.76
CA SER A 167 -5.44 -2.55 24.99
C SER A 167 -4.56 -1.88 26.06
N GLU A 168 -3.30 -2.28 26.13
CA GLU A 168 -2.36 -1.87 27.18
C GLU A 168 -1.72 -0.50 26.93
N ILE A 169 -1.74 0.00 25.69
CA ILE A 169 -1.22 1.32 25.32
C ILE A 169 -1.86 2.42 26.18
N ASP A 170 -1.12 3.28 26.88
CA ASP A 170 -1.69 4.31 27.77
C ASP A 170 -1.53 5.75 27.25
N TRP A 171 -0.68 5.94 26.24
CA TRP A 171 -0.45 7.21 25.56
C TRP A 171 -1.51 7.51 24.48
N LYS A 172 -1.64 8.80 24.12
CA LYS A 172 -2.65 9.29 23.16
C LYS A 172 -2.08 9.65 21.80
N THR A 173 -0.95 10.35 21.80
CA THR A 173 -0.25 10.79 20.59
C THR A 173 1.24 10.69 20.82
N VAL A 174 1.91 9.99 19.92
CA VAL A 174 3.35 9.73 19.94
C VAL A 174 3.87 9.73 18.49
N VAL A 175 5.16 9.50 18.29
CA VAL A 175 5.76 9.45 16.95
C VAL A 175 6.31 8.07 16.64
N TYR A 176 6.43 7.77 15.36
CA TYR A 176 7.10 6.56 14.89
C TYR A 176 7.85 6.82 13.59
N ASP A 177 8.78 5.93 13.30
CA ASP A 177 9.38 5.73 11.98
C ASP A 177 9.42 4.23 11.65
N LEU A 178 9.35 3.92 10.36
CA LEU A 178 9.54 2.59 9.80
C LEU A 178 10.75 2.63 8.86
N GLU A 179 11.66 1.68 9.04
CA GLU A 179 12.87 1.53 8.24
C GLU A 179 12.89 0.15 7.57
N LEU A 180 13.37 0.12 6.34
CA LEU A 180 13.70 -1.10 5.59
C LEU A 180 15.21 -1.29 5.64
N LYS A 181 15.66 -2.47 6.01
CA LYS A 181 17.03 -2.93 5.89
C LYS A 181 17.16 -3.88 4.70
N THR A 182 18.04 -3.55 3.77
CA THR A 182 18.29 -4.40 2.60
C THR A 182 19.05 -5.67 2.97
N ALA A 183 19.02 -6.66 2.08
CA ALA A 183 19.85 -7.85 2.22
C ALA A 183 21.37 -7.52 2.29
N ALA A 184 21.79 -6.40 1.70
CA ALA A 184 23.17 -5.90 1.78
C ALA A 184 23.49 -5.18 3.10
N GLY A 185 22.47 -4.87 3.90
CA GLY A 185 22.59 -4.22 5.21
C GLY A 185 22.37 -2.71 5.20
N ASP A 186 22.09 -2.11 4.03
CA ASP A 186 21.72 -0.70 3.92
C ASP A 186 20.37 -0.44 4.58
N ILE A 187 20.20 0.74 5.17
CA ILE A 187 18.96 1.11 5.87
C ILE A 187 18.34 2.31 5.17
N TYR A 188 17.08 2.18 4.78
CA TYR A 188 16.29 3.22 4.13
C TYR A 188 15.04 3.55 4.94
N PRO A 189 14.69 4.83 5.08
CA PRO A 189 13.41 5.20 5.69
C PRO A 189 12.27 4.81 4.74
N VAL A 190 11.27 4.10 5.27
CA VAL A 190 10.00 3.83 4.59
C VAL A 190 9.02 4.96 4.87
N THR A 191 9.04 5.49 6.10
CA THR A 191 8.30 6.68 6.48
C THR A 191 9.26 7.76 6.97
N GLY A 192 8.86 9.02 6.78
CA GLY A 192 9.34 10.09 7.65
C GLY A 192 8.80 9.91 9.07
N VAL A 193 9.27 10.76 10.00
CA VAL A 193 8.70 10.80 11.35
C VAL A 193 7.21 11.12 11.25
N SER A 194 6.39 10.19 11.73
CA SER A 194 4.95 10.19 11.55
C SER A 194 4.24 10.05 12.90
N ALA A 195 3.00 10.52 13.01
CA ALA A 195 2.24 10.43 14.25
C ALA A 195 1.52 9.08 14.38
N VAL A 196 1.48 8.56 15.61
CA VAL A 196 0.53 7.52 16.02
C VAL A 196 -0.50 8.16 16.93
N ARG A 197 -1.78 8.00 16.59
CA ARG A 197 -2.91 8.43 17.43
C ARG A 197 -3.63 7.22 18.01
N VAL A 198 -3.97 7.27 19.29
CA VAL A 198 -4.71 6.20 19.96
C VAL A 198 -6.09 6.68 20.28
N THR A 199 -7.07 5.89 19.86
CA THR A 199 -8.49 6.15 20.11
C THR A 199 -9.04 5.11 21.10
N PRO A 200 -9.88 5.53 22.06
CA PRO A 200 -10.53 4.60 22.96
C PRO A 200 -11.51 3.70 22.21
N GLU A 201 -11.81 2.54 22.79
CA GLU A 201 -12.94 1.72 22.36
C GLU A 201 -14.25 2.41 22.79
N VAL A 202 -15.28 2.42 21.93
CA VAL A 202 -16.62 2.98 22.27
C VAL A 202 -17.47 1.98 23.07
N THR A 203 -17.16 0.68 22.98
CA THR A 203 -17.92 -0.43 23.57
C THR A 203 -17.45 -0.84 24.96
N GLN A 204 -16.50 -0.14 25.57
CA GLN A 204 -16.05 -0.37 26.96
C GLN A 204 -16.29 0.84 27.84
#